data_AF-A0A498H392-F1
#
_entry.id   AF-A0A498H392-F1
#
_cell.length_a   1.000
_cell.length_b   1.000
_cell.length_c   1.000
_cell.angle_alpha   90.00
_cell.angle_beta   90.00
_cell.angle_gamma   90.00
#
_symmetry.space_group_name_H-M   'P 1'
#
loop_
_entity.id
_entity.type
_entity.pdbx_description
1 polymer ?
#
loop_
_entity_poly.entity_id
_entity_poly.type
_entity_poly.pdbx_seq_one_letter_code
_entity_poly.pdbx_strand_id
1 'polypeptide(L)' 'MTAYGRYQTMIINALARKLGPAATDFAKTSAKRANMRFEDLTPETVEGFAARVEENLTRYVPTGEAQFVANTIRKLRA' A
#
# COMPACT_ATOMS: atom_id res chain seq x y z
N MET A 1 -7.99 14.43 12.54
CA MET A 1 -7.34 13.56 11.53
C MET A 1 -7.17 14.37 10.27
N THR A 2 -5.94 14.54 9.79
CA THR A 2 -5.70 15.11 8.45
C THR A 2 -6.36 14.20 7.40
N ALA A 3 -6.81 14.75 6.26
CA ALA A 3 -7.44 13.97 5.20
C ALA A 3 -6.58 12.77 4.76
N TYR A 4 -5.25 12.95 4.79
CA TYR A 4 -4.28 11.90 4.50
C TYR A 4 -4.38 10.72 5.47
N GLY A 5 -4.56 10.93 6.77
CA GLY A 5 -4.62 9.84 7.76
C GLY A 5 -5.64 8.74 7.43
N ARG A 6 -6.78 9.10 6.81
CA ARG A 6 -7.79 8.13 6.35
C ARG A 6 -7.26 7.24 5.22
N TYR A 7 -6.44 7.81 4.34
CA TYR A 7 -5.81 7.14 3.21
C TYR A 7 -4.86 6.04 3.66
N GLN A 8 -3.94 6.38 4.58
CA GLN A 8 -3.01 5.41 5.13
C GLN A 8 -3.74 4.27 5.86
N THR A 9 -4.80 4.58 6.60
CA THR A 9 -5.63 3.55 7.25
C THR A 9 -6.26 2.60 6.24
N MET A 10 -6.79 3.10 5.12
CA MET A 10 -7.39 2.23 4.09
C MET A 10 -6.35 1.32 3.43
N ILE A 11 -5.15 1.84 3.16
CA ILE A 11 -4.03 1.04 2.65
C ILE A 11 -3.63 -0.05 3.64
N ILE A 12 -3.44 0.31 4.91
CA ILE A 12 -3.09 -0.66 5.96
C ILE A 12 -4.17 -1.73 6.06
N ASN A 13 -5.45 -1.37 6.01
CA ASN A 13 -6.56 -2.32 6.06
C ASN A 13 -6.57 -3.27 4.85
N ALA A 14 -6.26 -2.78 3.65
CA ALA A 14 -6.14 -3.62 2.46
C ALA A 14 -4.99 -4.63 2.58
N LEU A 15 -3.84 -4.18 3.08
CA LEU A 15 -2.66 -5.02 3.31
C LEU A 15 -2.86 -6.01 4.47
N ALA A 16 -3.53 -5.60 5.54
CA ALA A 16 -3.77 -6.41 6.74
C ALA A 16 -4.59 -7.67 6.45
N ARG A 17 -5.44 -7.66 5.41
CA ARG A 17 -6.16 -8.85 4.95
C ARG A 17 -5.24 -9.99 4.50
N LYS A 18 -4.00 -9.67 4.13
CA LYS A 18 -3.01 -10.62 3.63
C LYS A 18 -1.80 -10.77 4.53
N LEU A 19 -1.36 -9.68 5.13
CA LEU A 19 -0.14 -9.62 5.96
C LEU A 19 -0.43 -9.57 7.46
N GLY A 20 -1.69 -9.44 7.87
CA GLY A 20 -2.06 -9.32 9.27
C GLY A 20 -1.33 -8.15 9.96
N PRO A 21 -0.74 -8.38 11.15
CA PRO A 21 -0.03 -7.34 11.91
C PRO A 21 1.16 -6.71 11.16
N ALA A 22 1.75 -7.42 10.20
CA ALA A 22 2.92 -6.94 9.44
C ALA A 22 2.58 -5.87 8.38
N ALA A 23 1.29 -5.58 8.16
CA ALA A 23 0.83 -4.67 7.11
C ALA A 23 1.43 -3.26 7.22
N THR A 24 1.51 -2.71 8.44
CA THR A 24 2.06 -1.37 8.67
C THR A 24 3.54 -1.29 8.32
N ASP A 25 4.33 -2.26 8.76
CA ASP A 25 5.78 -2.30 8.50
C ASP A 25 6.07 -2.56 7.03
N PHE A 26 5.26 -3.41 6.40
CA PHE A 26 5.32 -3.65 4.97
C PHE A 26 5.00 -2.38 4.16
N ALA A 27 3.97 -1.63 4.55
CA ALA A 27 3.60 -0.38 3.88
C ALA A 27 4.73 0.66 3.98
N LYS A 28 5.30 0.83 5.18
CA LYS A 28 6.45 1.74 5.41
C LYS A 28 7.68 1.32 4.61
N THR A 29 7.98 0.03 4.58
CA THR A 29 9.11 -0.51 3.80
C THR A 29 8.89 -0.32 2.30
N SER A 30 7.68 -0.55 1.81
CA SER A 30 7.33 -0.37 0.40
C SER A 30 7.39 1.11 -0.01
N ALA A 31 6.92 2.02 0.84
CA ALA A 31 7.05 3.46 0.62
C ALA A 31 8.54 3.88 0.58
N LYS A 32 9.36 3.40 1.52
CA LYS A 32 10.80 3.69 1.55
C LYS A 32 11.50 3.22 0.27
N ARG A 33 11.13 2.05 -0.26
CA ARG A 33 11.64 1.55 -1.56
C ARG A 33 11.18 2.39 -2.75
N ALA A 34 10.08 3.13 -2.61
CA ALA A 34 9.62 4.11 -3.57
C ALA A 34 10.23 5.52 -3.35
N ASN A 35 11.26 5.64 -2.50
CA ASN A 35 11.88 6.91 -2.10
C ASN A 35 10.89 7.93 -1.51
N MET A 36 9.87 7.46 -0.79
CA MET A 36 8.90 8.30 -0.10
C MET A 36 8.64 7.79 1.32
N ARG A 37 8.07 8.63 2.17
CA ARG A 37 7.55 8.20 3.47
C ARG A 37 6.09 7.78 3.30
N PHE A 38 5.67 6.78 4.07
CA PHE A 38 4.28 6.33 4.03
C PHE A 38 3.30 7.38 4.56
N GLU A 39 3.75 8.23 5.47
CA GLU A 39 2.96 9.34 6.00
C GLU A 39 2.76 10.46 4.97
N ASP A 40 3.64 10.56 3.98
CA ASP A 40 3.61 11.58 2.92
C ASP A 40 2.82 11.11 1.69
N LEU A 41 2.15 9.95 1.79
CA LEU A 41 1.42 9.37 0.66
C LEU A 41 0.19 10.21 0.32
N THR A 42 0.08 10.55 -0.96
CA THR A 42 -0.99 11.38 -1.51
C THR A 42 -1.71 10.65 -2.65
N PRO A 43 -2.91 11.10 -3.06
CA PRO A 43 -3.60 10.55 -4.23
C PRO A 43 -2.76 10.62 -5.53
N GLU A 44 -1.85 11.57 -5.66
CA GLU A 44 -0.98 11.73 -6.83
C GLU A 44 0.17 10.71 -6.84
N THR A 45 0.61 10.27 -5.66
CA THR A 45 1.76 9.37 -5.50
C THR A 45 1.36 7.90 -5.30
N VAL A 46 0.08 7.62 -5.09
CA VAL A 46 -0.42 6.26 -4.83
C VAL A 46 -0.11 5.28 -5.95
N GLU A 47 -0.14 5.71 -7.21
CA GLU A 47 0.06 4.79 -8.33
C GLU A 47 1.45 4.16 -8.30
N GLY A 48 2.47 4.99 -8.05
CA GLY A 48 3.84 4.53 -7.83
C GLY A 48 3.96 3.63 -6.60
N PHE A 49 3.28 3.97 -5.51
CA PHE A 49 3.25 3.12 -4.31
C PHE A 49 2.58 1.77 -4.57
N ALA A 50 1.45 1.73 -5.27
CA ALA A 50 0.70 0.51 -5.58
C ALA A 50 1.52 -0.45 -6.44
N ALA A 51 2.26 0.07 -7.43
CA ALA A 51 3.19 -0.73 -8.23
C ALA A 51 4.30 -1.38 -7.36
N ARG A 52 4.83 -0.64 -6.38
CA ARG A 52 5.83 -1.18 -5.43
C ARG A 52 5.24 -2.16 -4.45
N VAL A 53 4.01 -1.94 -4.00
CA VAL A 53 3.28 -2.92 -3.19
C VAL A 53 3.10 -4.21 -3.98
N GLU A 54 2.66 -4.15 -5.22
CA GLU A 54 2.52 -5.33 -6.09
C GLU A 54 3.84 -6.11 -6.18
N GLU A 55 4.92 -5.43 -6.58
CA GLU A 55 6.27 -5.99 -6.71
C GLU A 55 6.74 -6.66 -5.41
N ASN A 56 6.60 -5.98 -4.27
CA ASN A 56 7.07 -6.47 -2.98
C ASN A 56 6.19 -7.59 -2.42
N LEU A 57 4.88 -7.52 -2.64
CA LEU A 57 3.89 -8.39 -2.03
C LEU A 57 3.91 -9.79 -2.68
N THR A 58 4.30 -9.89 -3.96
CA THR A 58 4.50 -11.19 -4.64
C THR A 58 5.51 -12.12 -3.95
N ARG A 59 6.36 -11.58 -3.06
CA ARG A 59 7.30 -12.38 -2.25
C ARG A 59 6.63 -13.13 -1.10
N TYR A 60 5.41 -12.74 -0.74
CA TYR A 60 4.70 -13.23 0.44
C TYR A 60 3.36 -13.88 0.10
N VAL A 61 2.75 -13.52 -1.03
CA VAL A 61 1.45 -14.03 -1.47
C VAL A 61 1.45 -14.31 -2.98
N PRO A 62 0.51 -15.11 -3.51
CA PRO A 62 0.40 -15.35 -4.94
C PRO A 62 0.20 -14.06 -5.76
N THR A 63 0.74 -14.03 -6.98
CA THR A 63 0.71 -12.86 -7.87
C THR A 63 -0.68 -12.26 -8.06
N GLY A 64 -1.71 -13.10 -8.23
CA GLY A 64 -3.09 -12.62 -8.39
C GLY A 64 -3.61 -11.87 -7.14
N GLU A 65 -3.17 -12.26 -5.95
CA GLU A 65 -3.54 -11.56 -4.72
C GLU A 65 -2.79 -10.24 -4.56
N ALA A 66 -1.49 -10.23 -4.90
CA ALA A 66 -0.70 -9.00 -4.91
C ALA A 66 -1.29 -7.96 -5.87
N GLN A 67 -1.69 -8.40 -7.07
CA GLN A 67 -2.39 -7.58 -8.05
C GLN A 67 -3.73 -7.06 -7.53
N PHE A 68 -4.53 -7.91 -6.87
CA PHE A 68 -5.79 -7.50 -6.28
C PHE A 68 -5.61 -6.39 -5.22
N VAL A 69 -4.62 -6.54 -4.33
CA VAL A 69 -4.32 -5.54 -3.31
C VAL A 69 -3.83 -4.23 -3.95
N ALA A 70 -2.92 -4.29 -4.92
CA ALA A 70 -2.43 -3.11 -5.62
C ALA A 70 -3.57 -2.37 -6.35
N ASN A 71 -4.47 -3.09 -7.01
CA ASN A 71 -5.65 -2.50 -7.65
C ASN A 71 -6.63 -1.88 -6.65
N THR A 72 -6.77 -2.48 -5.46
CA THR A 72 -7.57 -1.89 -4.37
C THR A 72 -6.97 -0.56 -3.92
N ILE A 73 -5.64 -0.50 -3.78
CA ILE A 73 -4.92 0.72 -3.41
C ILE A 73 -5.05 1.79 -4.50
N ARG A 74 -4.91 1.43 -5.79
CA ARG A 74 -5.08 2.36 -6.93
C ARG A 74 -6.46 3.02 -6.93
N LYS A 75 -7.51 2.27 -6.57
CA LYS A 75 -8.89 2.79 -6.50
C LYS A 75 -9.12 3.81 -5.40
N LEU A 76 -8.22 3.93 -4.42
CA LEU A 76 -8.31 4.95 -3.37
C LEU A 76 -8.07 6.36 -3.91
N ARG A 77 -7.52 6.51 -5.13
CA ARG A 77 -7.38 7.80 -5.82
C ARG A 77 -8.74 8.44 -6.19
N ALA A 78 -9.79 7.63 -6.30
CA ALA A 78 -11.11 8.04 -6.79
C ALA A 78 -11.96 8.71 -5.71
#